data_AF-A0A927ZF04-F1
#
_entry.id   AF-A0A927ZF04-F1
#
_cell.length_a   1.000
_cell.length_b   1.000
_cell.length_c   1.000
_cell.angle_alpha   90.00
_cell.angle_beta   90.00
_cell.angle_gamma   90.00
#
_symmetry.space_group_name_H-M   'P 1'
#
loop_
_entity.id
_entity.type
_entity.pdbx_description
1 polymer ?
#
loop_
_entity_poly.entity_id
_entity_poly.type
_entity_poly.pdbx_seq_one_letter_code
_entity_poly.pdbx_strand_id
1 'polypeptide(L)'
;MMELKDNYDDPMAAHYKEKFEFPFFVMVKAYAEEHDVSYSDAARACITEYTKTIRYDDIEYADAMIHAREAEGIAEVQDSSREIIAGAVKGQSK
;
A
#
# COMPACT_ATOMS: atom_id res chain seq x y z
N MET A 1 -11.45 31.54 -35.28
CA MET A 1 -10.62 31.16 -34.13
C MET A 1 -11.57 30.92 -32.97
N MET A 2 -11.67 29.70 -32.48
CA MET A 2 -12.55 29.35 -31.37
C MET A 2 -11.70 29.43 -30.10
N GLU A 3 -11.97 30.40 -29.23
CA GLU A 3 -11.33 30.49 -27.92
C GLU A 3 -11.89 29.36 -27.03
N LEU A 4 -11.04 28.39 -26.73
CA LEU A 4 -11.28 27.42 -25.66
C LEU A 4 -11.15 28.18 -24.34
N LYS A 5 -12.29 28.43 -23.68
CA LYS A 5 -12.31 28.95 -22.32
C LYS A 5 -11.86 27.84 -21.38
N ASP A 6 -10.71 28.06 -20.74
CA ASP A 6 -10.17 27.23 -19.67
C ASP A 6 -11.12 27.26 -18.46
N ASN A 7 -12.10 26.36 -18.45
CA ASN A 7 -12.94 26.10 -17.27
C ASN A 7 -12.14 25.24 -16.27
N TYR A 8 -11.27 25.87 -15.49
CA TYR A 8 -10.53 25.25 -14.39
C TYR A 8 -11.11 25.58 -13.00
N ASP A 9 -12.42 25.80 -12.91
CA ASP A 9 -13.15 25.94 -11.64
C ASP A 9 -13.88 24.63 -11.27
N ASP A 10 -13.20 23.49 -11.40
CA ASP A 10 -13.65 22.24 -10.81
C ASP A 10 -13.12 22.15 -9.36
N PRO A 11 -13.97 22.10 -8.33
CA PRO A 11 -13.53 21.93 -6.94
C PRO A 11 -12.74 20.62 -6.70
N MET A 12 -12.84 19.63 -7.59
CA MET A 12 -11.99 18.44 -7.60
C MET A 12 -10.55 18.76 -8.03
N ALA A 13 -10.35 19.72 -8.95
CA ALA A 13 -9.03 20.17 -9.39
C ALA A 13 -8.29 20.98 -8.31
N ALA A 14 -9.02 21.62 -7.39
CA ALA A 14 -8.43 22.29 -6.24
C ALA A 14 -7.75 21.30 -5.26
N HIS A 15 -8.24 20.06 -5.17
CA HIS A 15 -7.65 19.04 -4.31
C HIS A 15 -6.30 18.52 -4.83
N TYR A 16 -6.04 18.66 -6.14
CA TYR A 16 -4.77 18.34 -6.80
C TYR A 16 -3.76 19.51 -6.81
N LYS A 17 -4.06 20.65 -6.17
CA LYS A 17 -3.13 21.79 -6.07
C LYS A 17 -2.00 21.59 -5.07
N GLU A 18 -2.09 20.58 -4.20
CA GLU A 18 -0.89 20.08 -3.54
C GLU A 18 -0.05 19.39 -4.61
N LYS A 19 1.03 20.07 -5.03
CA LYS A 19 2.00 19.51 -5.98
C LYS A 19 2.56 18.25 -5.34
N PHE A 20 2.06 17.09 -5.74
CA PHE A 20 2.66 15.82 -5.41
C PHE A 20 4.10 15.84 -5.94
N GLU A 21 5.06 15.94 -5.03
CA GLU A 21 6.47 15.81 -5.36
C GLU A 21 6.89 14.37 -5.12
N PHE A 22 7.37 13.72 -6.17
CA PHE A 22 7.84 12.35 -6.08
C PHE A 22 9.06 12.28 -5.14
N PRO A 23 9.05 11.43 -4.08
CA PRO A 23 10.10 11.44 -3.06
C PRO A 23 11.52 11.29 -3.60
N PHE A 24 11.70 10.48 -4.66
CA PHE A 24 12.99 10.37 -5.34
C PHE A 24 13.47 11.71 -5.91
N PHE A 25 12.56 12.48 -6.50
CA PHE A 25 12.90 13.77 -7.11
C PHE A 25 13.31 14.81 -6.06
N VAL A 26 12.70 14.79 -4.88
CA VAL A 26 13.10 15.63 -3.74
C VAL A 26 14.55 15.35 -3.35
N MET A 27 14.92 14.06 -3.25
CA MET A 27 16.28 13.65 -2.92
C MET A 27 17.29 14.02 -4.01
N VAL A 28 16.93 13.82 -5.28
CA VAL A 28 17.75 14.21 -6.44
C VAL A 28 18.01 15.71 -6.45
N LYS A 29 16.98 16.52 -6.18
CA LYS A 29 17.07 17.97 -6.16
C LYS A 29 17.99 18.46 -5.04
N ALA A 30 17.82 17.94 -3.83
CA ALA A 30 18.69 18.28 -2.71
C ALA A 30 20.17 17.94 -2.99
N TYR A 31 20.43 16.75 -3.54
CA TYR A 31 21.79 16.33 -3.91
C TYR A 31 22.40 17.21 -5.00
N ALA A 32 21.63 17.56 -6.03
CA ALA A 32 22.10 18.41 -7.12
C ALA A 32 22.46 19.82 -6.64
N GLU A 33 21.66 20.40 -5.73
CA GLU A 33 21.90 21.72 -5.14
C GLU A 33 23.11 21.70 -4.18
N GLU A 34 23.29 20.64 -3.41
CA GLU A 34 24.43 20.51 -2.47
C GLU A 34 25.77 20.31 -3.19
N HIS A 35 25.78 19.55 -4.29
CA HIS A 35 27.01 19.16 -4.99
C HIS A 35 27.27 19.94 -6.29
N ASP A 36 26.38 20.89 -6.66
CA ASP A 36 26.44 21.66 -7.90
C ASP A 36 26.63 20.77 -9.15
N VAL A 37 25.78 19.74 -9.26
CA VAL A 37 25.80 18.77 -10.37
C VAL A 37 24.47 18.74 -11.11
N SER A 38 24.48 18.18 -12.32
CA SER A 38 23.25 17.97 -13.09
C SER A 38 22.30 17.02 -12.36
N TYR A 39 20.98 17.19 -12.56
CA TYR A 39 19.99 16.25 -12.02
C TYR A 39 20.20 14.80 -12.50
N SER A 40 20.79 14.62 -13.69
CA SER A 40 21.11 13.30 -14.22
C SER A 40 22.18 12.59 -13.39
N ASP A 41 23.24 13.32 -13.03
CA ASP A 41 24.33 12.77 -12.21
C ASP A 41 23.90 12.60 -10.76
N ALA A 42 23.10 13.54 -10.23
CA ALA A 42 22.47 13.40 -8.92
C ALA A 42 21.54 12.18 -8.85
N ALA A 43 20.74 11.92 -9.88
CA ALA A 43 19.88 10.75 -9.92
C ALA A 43 20.65 9.43 -9.91
N ARG A 44 21.79 9.37 -10.60
CA ARG A 44 22.69 8.20 -10.56
C ARG A 44 23.30 7.98 -9.17
N ALA A 45 23.63 9.04 -8.45
CA ALA A 45 24.14 8.93 -7.08
C ALA A 45 23.03 8.51 -6.09
N CYS A 46 21.83 9.05 -6.27
CA CYS A 46 20.70 8.88 -5.35
C CYS A 46 19.95 7.55 -5.54
N ILE A 47 19.94 6.95 -6.73
CA ILE A 47 19.08 5.79 -7.03
C ILE A 47 19.33 4.60 -6.11
N THR A 48 20.60 4.33 -5.77
CA THR A 48 20.97 3.21 -4.90
C THR A 48 20.48 3.39 -3.47
N GLU A 49 20.45 4.63 -2.98
CA GLU A 49 19.93 4.91 -1.64
C GLU A 49 18.40 4.90 -1.63
N TYR A 50 17.79 5.44 -2.69
CA TYR A 50 16.33 5.42 -2.84
C TYR A 50 15.77 4.01 -2.86
N THR A 51 16.39 3.08 -3.60
CA THR A 51 15.89 1.71 -3.74
C THR A 51 15.91 0.92 -2.44
N LYS A 52 16.77 1.27 -1.47
CA LYS A 52 16.75 0.66 -0.13
C LYS A 52 15.48 1.01 0.65
N THR A 53 14.86 2.14 0.36
CA THR A 53 13.60 2.56 0.99
C THR A 53 12.38 1.87 0.37
N ILE A 54 12.54 1.32 -0.83
CA ILE A 54 11.49 0.55 -1.50
C ILE A 54 11.39 -0.80 -0.80
N ARG A 55 10.34 -0.95 -0.01
CA ARG A 55 9.94 -2.28 0.47
C ARG A 55 9.26 -2.99 -0.69
N TYR A 56 9.87 -4.06 -1.16
CA TYR A 56 9.14 -5.01 -2.00
C TYR A 56 8.14 -5.73 -1.10
N ASP A 57 6.91 -5.91 -1.59
CA ASP A 57 5.97 -6.79 -0.92
C ASP A 57 6.61 -8.17 -0.81
N ASP A 58 6.81 -8.64 0.41
CA ASP A 58 7.23 -10.01 0.68
C ASP A 58 6.00 -10.89 0.45
N ILE A 59 5.85 -11.34 -0.79
CA ILE A 59 4.71 -12.15 -1.23
C ILE A 59 4.64 -13.45 -0.43
N GLU A 60 5.80 -14.04 -0.09
CA GLU A 60 5.84 -15.27 0.69
C GLU A 60 5.33 -15.05 2.12
N TYR A 61 5.73 -13.94 2.76
CA TYR A 61 5.20 -13.56 4.07
C TYR A 61 3.70 -13.22 4.00
N ALA A 62 3.27 -12.48 2.98
CA ALA A 62 1.88 -12.11 2.79
C ALA A 62 0.99 -13.36 2.61
N ASP A 63 1.40 -14.28 1.75
CA ASP A 63 0.70 -15.54 1.51
C ASP A 63 0.69 -16.43 2.77
N ALA A 64 1.81 -16.51 3.50
CA ALA A 64 1.87 -17.24 4.77
C ALA A 64 0.88 -16.68 5.81
N MET A 65 0.77 -15.35 5.91
CA MET A 65 -0.18 -14.69 6.82
C MET A 65 -1.64 -14.88 6.39
N ILE A 66 -1.92 -14.91 5.09
CA ILE A 66 -3.26 -15.19 4.56
C ILE A 66 -3.67 -16.62 4.93
N HIS A 67 -2.80 -17.61 4.65
CA HIS A 67 -3.09 -19.00 4.99
C HIS A 67 -3.22 -19.26 6.49
N ALA A 68 -2.44 -18.58 7.32
CA ALA A 68 -2.58 -18.67 8.77
C ALA A 68 -3.97 -18.22 9.24
N ARG A 69 -4.46 -17.08 8.71
CA ARG A 69 -5.79 -16.55 9.03
C ARG A 69 -6.93 -17.42 8.48
N GLU A 70 -6.75 -18.02 7.30
CA GLU A 70 -7.70 -19.00 6.77
C GLU A 70 -7.80 -20.24 7.67
N ALA A 71 -6.66 -20.75 8.15
CA ALA A 71 -6.63 -21.90 9.05
C ALA A 71 -7.29 -21.59 10.42
N GLU A 72 -7.06 -20.40 10.97
CA GLU A 72 -7.73 -19.93 12.20
C GLU A 72 -9.25 -19.84 12.01
N GLY A 73 -9.72 -19.25 10.92
CA GLY A 73 -11.15 -19.16 10.62
C GLY A 73 -11.81 -20.52 10.43
N ILE A 74 -11.12 -21.48 9.81
CA ILE A 74 -11.61 -22.86 9.67
C ILE A 74 -11.72 -23.55 11.04
N ALA A 75 -10.74 -23.34 11.93
CA ALA A 75 -10.75 -23.91 13.27
C ALA A 75 -11.92 -23.37 14.11
N GLU A 76 -12.19 -22.06 14.06
CA GLU A 76 -13.32 -21.44 14.77
C GLU A 76 -14.68 -22.03 14.32
N VAL A 77 -14.85 -22.25 13.01
CA VAL A 77 -16.08 -22.85 12.46
C VAL A 77 -16.23 -24.31 12.88
N GLN A 78 -15.14 -25.07 12.94
CA GLN A 78 -15.15 -26.46 13.40
C GLN A 78 -15.48 -26.57 14.89
N ASP A 79 -14.91 -25.71 15.72
CA ASP A 79 -15.18 -25.69 17.16
C ASP A 79 -16.63 -25.30 17.45
N SER A 80 -17.14 -24.26 16.78
CA SER A 80 -18.55 -23.85 16.87
C SER A 80 -19.50 -24.98 16.43
N SER A 81 -19.17 -25.67 15.34
CA SER A 81 -19.95 -26.82 14.86
C SER A 81 -19.95 -27.97 15.87
N ARG A 82 -18.83 -28.21 16.54
CA ARG A 82 -18.69 -29.27 17.55
C ARG A 82 -19.52 -28.98 18.81
N GLU A 83 -19.59 -27.73 19.25
CA GLU A 83 -20.43 -27.32 20.38
C GLU A 83 -21.92 -27.48 20.07
N ILE A 84 -22.36 -27.10 18.87
CA ILE A 84 -23.75 -27.25 18.42
C ILE A 84 -24.14 -28.73 18.42
N ILE A 85 -23.30 -29.61 17.87
CA ILE A 85 -23.55 -31.07 17.85
C ILE A 85 -23.58 -31.63 19.28
N ALA A 86 -22.66 -31.23 20.16
CA ALA A 86 -22.64 -31.69 21.54
C ALA A 86 -23.88 -31.24 22.34
N GLY A 87 -24.39 -30.03 22.08
CA GLY A 87 -25.64 -29.52 22.64
C GLY A 87 -26.87 -30.29 22.14
N ALA A 88 -26.90 -30.62 20.85
CA ALA A 88 -27.99 -31.40 20.24
C ALA A 88 -28.08 -32.83 20.79
N VAL A 89 -26.93 -33.50 20.98
CA VAL A 89 -26.87 -34.86 21.55
C VAL A 89 -27.34 -34.89 23.01
N LYS A 90 -27.01 -33.87 23.81
CA LYS A 90 -27.50 -33.74 25.20
C LYS A 90 -29.02 -33.47 25.27
N GLY A 91 -29.59 -32.79 24.27
CA GLY A 91 -31.02 -32.49 24.19
C GLY A 91 -31.90 -33.71 23.85
N GLN A 92 -31.36 -34.72 23.16
CA GLN A 92 -32.09 -35.94 22.78
C GLN A 92 -32.08 -37.06 23.84
N SER A 93 -31.31 -36.91 24.93
CA SER A 93 -31.26 -37.88 26.05
C SER A 93 -32.19 -37.53 27.22
N LYS A 94 -33.26 -36.76 26.97
CA LYS A 94 -34.33 -36.49 27.95
C LYS A 94 -35.68 -37.00 27.47
#